data_AF-A0A2N7S660-F1
#
_entry.id   AF-A0A2N7S660-F1
#
_cell.length_a   1.000
_cell.length_b   1.000
_cell.length_c   1.000
_cell.angle_alpha   90.00
_cell.angle_beta   90.00
_cell.angle_gamma   90.00
#
_symmetry.space_group_name_H-M   'P 1'
#
loop_
_entity.id
_entity.type
_entity.pdbx_description
1 polymer ?
#
loop_
_entity_poly.entity_id
_entity_poly.type
_entity_poly.pdbx_seq_one_letter_code
_entity_poly.pdbx_strand_id
1 'polypeptide(L)'
;MALNSTPRQTSELIKLQPDYNHNGRGPIPYPFWIHPESGDVARQEFWKGSPARLLGFTSGTDIFEVELTAAEYAQDPGRATGMFPVFVDEDSEIYTYTVPTRAPSA
;
A
#
# COMPACT_ATOMS: atom_id res chain seq x y z
N MET A 1 12.69 -38.26 -12.61
CA MET A 1 11.63 -37.42 -12.00
C MET A 1 12.25 -36.07 -11.72
N ALA A 2 12.00 -35.07 -12.59
CA ALA A 2 12.56 -33.74 -12.41
C ALA A 2 11.76 -33.02 -11.31
N LEU A 3 12.47 -32.49 -10.31
CA LEU A 3 11.90 -31.62 -9.30
C LEU A 3 11.52 -30.31 -10.01
N ASN A 4 10.22 -30.07 -10.16
CA ASN A 4 9.71 -28.76 -10.53
C ASN A 4 9.98 -27.80 -9.38
N SER A 5 11.18 -27.22 -9.37
CA SER A 5 11.50 -26.04 -8.58
C SER A 5 10.75 -24.88 -9.21
N THR A 6 9.48 -24.69 -8.84
CA THR A 6 8.80 -23.42 -9.07
C THR A 6 9.70 -22.35 -8.45
N PRO A 7 10.17 -21.34 -9.19
CA PRO A 7 10.82 -20.22 -8.54
C PRO A 7 9.80 -19.67 -7.55
N ARG A 8 10.11 -19.72 -6.25
CA ARG A 8 9.50 -18.80 -5.32
C ARG A 8 9.85 -17.44 -5.90
N GLN A 9 8.94 -16.81 -6.63
CA GLN A 9 9.07 -15.41 -6.92
C GLN A 9 9.27 -14.78 -5.55
N THR A 10 10.46 -14.25 -5.34
CA THR A 10 10.71 -13.32 -4.26
C THR A 10 9.79 -12.16 -4.62
N SER A 11 8.55 -12.16 -4.13
CA SER A 11 7.56 -11.14 -4.46
C SER A 11 8.15 -9.82 -3.97
N GLU A 12 8.72 -9.06 -4.90
CA GLU A 12 9.42 -7.82 -4.61
C GLU A 12 8.39 -6.87 -3.98
N LEU A 13 8.64 -6.45 -2.74
CA LEU A 13 7.72 -5.60 -2.02
C LEU A 13 7.64 -4.24 -2.70
N ILE A 14 6.42 -3.77 -2.98
CA ILE A 14 6.23 -2.46 -3.58
C ILE A 14 6.22 -1.41 -2.47
N LYS A 15 7.12 -0.44 -2.58
CA LYS A 15 7.23 0.65 -1.60
C LYS A 15 6.17 1.71 -1.89
N LEU A 16 5.21 1.87 -0.99
CA LEU A 16 4.26 2.95 -1.02
C LEU A 16 4.81 4.16 -0.26
N GLN A 17 5.06 5.24 -0.99
CA GLN A 17 5.60 6.48 -0.41
C GLN A 17 4.53 7.58 -0.37
N PRO A 18 4.50 8.37 0.69
CA PRO A 18 3.66 9.55 0.74
C PRO A 18 4.28 10.64 -0.15
N ASP A 19 3.44 11.50 -0.72
CA ASP A 19 3.88 12.68 -1.45
C ASP A 19 4.32 13.77 -0.45
N TYR A 20 5.54 13.65 0.10
CA TYR A 20 5.98 14.54 1.18
C TYR A 20 6.49 15.89 0.67
N ASN A 21 5.69 16.91 0.98
CA ASN A 21 6.13 18.23 1.45
C ASN A 21 5.40 18.62 2.77
N HIS A 22 5.06 17.64 3.62
CA HIS A 22 4.21 17.85 4.81
C HIS A 22 5.02 17.74 6.12
N ASN A 23 5.12 18.83 6.90
CA ASN A 23 5.77 18.88 8.22
C ASN A 23 4.83 18.46 9.38
N GLY A 24 3.92 17.51 9.14
CA GLY A 24 2.88 17.13 10.08
C GLY A 24 3.40 16.25 11.22
N ARG A 25 3.20 16.69 12.47
CA ARG A 25 3.49 15.92 13.69
C ARG A 25 2.47 14.80 13.87
N GLY A 26 2.84 13.57 13.54
CA GLY A 26 2.12 12.36 13.91
C GLY A 26 2.92 11.11 13.49
N PRO A 27 2.92 10.01 14.27
CA PRO A 27 3.68 8.81 13.96
C PRO A 27 2.97 8.00 12.87
N ILE A 28 2.95 8.51 11.64
CA ILE A 28 2.54 7.70 10.48
C ILE A 28 3.82 7.08 9.93
N PRO A 29 4.03 5.75 9.97
CA PRO A 29 5.30 5.16 9.61
C PRO A 29 5.28 4.79 8.13
N TYR A 30 4.99 5.80 7.32
CA TYR A 30 5.43 5.79 5.94
C TYR A 30 6.96 5.61 5.90
N PRO A 31 7.50 4.91 4.90
CA PRO A 31 6.82 4.23 3.79
C PRO A 31 6.17 2.90 4.20
N PHE A 32 5.13 2.46 3.48
CA PHE A 32 4.60 1.09 3.61
C PHE A 32 5.25 0.16 2.58
N TRP A 33 5.40 -1.11 2.92
CA TRP A 33 5.80 -2.15 1.97
C TRP A 33 4.60 -3.03 1.68
N ILE A 34 4.19 -3.12 0.42
CA ILE A 34 2.98 -3.81 0.02
C ILE A 34 3.36 -5.10 -0.71
N HIS A 35 2.75 -6.21 -0.31
CA HIS A 35 2.80 -7.45 -1.07
C HIS A 35 1.94 -7.30 -2.33
N PRO A 36 2.51 -7.42 -3.55
CA PRO A 36 1.78 -7.15 -4.80
C PRO A 36 0.60 -8.10 -5.03
N GLU A 37 0.68 -9.33 -4.52
CA GLU A 37 -0.34 -10.36 -4.74
C GLU A 37 -1.54 -10.26 -3.79
N SER A 38 -1.30 -9.83 -2.54
CA SER A 38 -2.34 -9.82 -1.49
C SER A 38 -2.74 -8.42 -1.03
N GLY A 39 -1.95 -7.40 -1.36
CA GLY A 39 -2.09 -6.05 -0.81
C GLY A 39 -1.68 -5.95 0.66
N ASP A 40 -1.21 -7.04 1.28
CA ASP A 40 -0.84 -7.04 2.71
C ASP A 40 0.32 -6.09 2.96
N VAL A 41 0.25 -5.40 4.09
CA VAL A 41 1.31 -4.50 4.55
C VAL A 41 2.38 -5.33 5.26
N ALA A 42 3.57 -5.37 4.66
CA ALA A 42 4.74 -6.05 5.17
C ALA A 42 5.52 -5.19 6.18
N ARG A 43 6.46 -5.83 6.89
CA ARG A 43 7.43 -5.19 7.80
C ARG A 43 6.77 -4.40 8.94
N GLN A 44 5.65 -4.91 9.44
CA GLN A 44 4.96 -4.38 10.63
C GLN A 44 5.67 -4.69 11.95
N GLU A 45 6.86 -5.28 11.92
CA GLU A 45 7.62 -5.64 13.13
C GLU A 45 7.97 -4.44 14.04
N PHE A 46 7.92 -3.20 13.51
CA PHE A 46 8.22 -1.97 14.24
C PHE A 46 7.00 -1.18 14.73
N TRP A 47 5.78 -1.64 14.46
CA TRP A 47 4.52 -0.95 14.77
C TRP A 47 3.37 -1.95 14.75
N LYS A 48 2.63 -2.07 15.85
CA LYS A 48 1.50 -2.99 15.96
C LYS A 48 0.20 -2.28 15.59
N GLY A 49 -0.58 -2.93 14.72
CA GLY A 49 -1.93 -2.52 14.38
C GLY A 49 -1.96 -1.36 13.40
N SER A 50 -2.60 -1.60 12.25
CA SER A 50 -3.07 -0.58 11.30
C SER A 50 -1.97 0.19 10.54
N PRO A 51 -1.85 0.00 9.20
CA PRO A 51 -2.72 -0.75 8.28
C PRO A 51 -2.27 -2.18 8.04
N ALA A 52 -3.23 -3.10 7.98
CA ALA A 52 -2.98 -4.53 7.73
C ALA A 52 -2.94 -4.85 6.23
N ARG A 53 -3.85 -4.26 5.43
CA ARG A 53 -3.93 -4.51 3.99
C ARG A 53 -4.36 -3.27 3.22
N LEU A 54 -3.72 -3.03 2.07
CA LEU A 54 -4.12 -2.05 1.08
C LEU A 54 -5.27 -2.61 0.24
N LEU A 55 -6.41 -1.92 0.22
CA LEU A 55 -7.52 -2.25 -0.66
C LEU A 55 -7.34 -1.60 -2.04
N GLY A 56 -6.81 -0.37 -2.05
CA GLY A 56 -6.57 0.38 -3.27
C GLY A 56 -6.39 1.86 -2.98
N PHE A 57 -6.81 2.70 -3.93
CA PHE A 57 -6.65 4.14 -3.87
C PHE A 57 -7.91 4.84 -4.36
N THR A 58 -8.10 6.04 -3.85
CA THR A 58 -9.19 6.96 -4.23
C THR A 58 -8.61 8.34 -4.56
N SER A 59 -9.24 9.10 -5.45
CA SER A 59 -8.85 10.47 -5.78
C SER A 59 -9.33 11.51 -4.75
N GLY A 60 -10.27 11.12 -3.89
CA GLY A 60 -10.81 11.96 -2.82
C GLY A 60 -10.47 11.43 -1.42
N THR A 61 -11.01 12.06 -0.38
CA THR A 61 -10.96 11.51 0.99
C THR A 61 -12.12 10.55 1.27
N ASP A 62 -12.90 10.22 0.24
CA ASP A 62 -14.07 9.35 0.34
C ASP A 62 -13.62 7.89 0.21
N ILE A 63 -13.68 7.16 1.33
CA ILE A 63 -13.22 5.77 1.42
C ILE A 63 -14.16 4.76 0.76
N PHE A 64 -15.34 5.19 0.31
CA PHE A 64 -16.34 4.29 -0.29
C PHE A 64 -16.10 4.03 -1.78
N GLU A 65 -15.23 4.80 -2.44
CA GLU A 65 -14.94 4.68 -3.87
C GLU A 65 -13.45 4.36 -4.10
N VAL A 66 -13.15 3.07 -4.33
CA VAL A 66 -11.80 2.63 -4.72
C VAL A 66 -11.69 2.67 -6.25
N GLU A 67 -10.93 3.62 -6.75
CA GLU A 67 -10.73 3.88 -8.20
C GLU A 67 -9.55 3.10 -8.78
N LEU A 68 -8.56 2.77 -7.95
CA LEU A 68 -7.40 1.97 -8.34
C LEU A 68 -7.22 0.86 -7.30
N THR A 69 -7.41 -0.39 -7.70
CA THR A 69 -7.25 -1.52 -6.78
C THR A 69 -5.78 -1.77 -6.43
N ALA A 70 -5.50 -2.42 -5.30
CA ALA A 70 -4.14 -2.82 -4.93
C ALA A 70 -3.47 -3.71 -6.00
N ALA A 71 -4.25 -4.57 -6.68
CA ALA A 71 -3.76 -5.42 -7.76
C ALA A 71 -3.37 -4.61 -9.02
N GLU A 72 -4.14 -3.58 -9.37
CA GLU A 72 -3.77 -2.68 -10.47
C GLU A 72 -2.55 -1.82 -10.13
N TYR A 73 -2.49 -1.31 -8.90
CA TYR A 73 -1.31 -0.61 -8.39
C TYR A 73 -0.05 -1.49 -8.45
N ALA A 74 -0.19 -2.79 -8.18
CA ALA A 74 0.95 -3.70 -8.27
C ALA A 74 1.50 -3.86 -9.69
N GLN A 75 0.64 -3.69 -10.70
CA GLN A 75 1.02 -3.76 -12.11
C GLN A 75 1.58 -2.42 -12.62
N ASP A 76 1.02 -1.30 -12.15
CA ASP A 76 1.44 0.05 -12.51
C ASP A 76 1.37 1.00 -11.30
N PRO A 77 2.44 1.04 -10.47
CA PRO A 77 2.49 1.89 -9.29
C PRO A 77 2.38 3.39 -9.59
N GLY A 78 2.69 3.80 -10.84
CA GLY A 78 2.64 5.19 -11.27
C GLY A 78 1.23 5.79 -11.19
N ARG A 79 0.19 4.96 -11.41
CA ARG A 79 -1.22 5.37 -11.39
C ARG A 79 -1.69 5.88 -10.03
N ALA A 80 -1.06 5.45 -8.94
CA ALA A 80 -1.41 5.89 -7.58
C ALA A 80 -0.88 7.29 -7.22
N THR A 81 -0.14 7.95 -8.12
CA THR A 81 0.40 9.28 -7.85
C THR A 81 -0.72 10.30 -7.68
N GLY A 82 -0.74 11.00 -6.55
CA GLY A 82 -1.77 11.99 -6.21
C GLY A 82 -3.05 11.39 -5.63
N MET A 83 -3.16 10.06 -5.52
CA MET A 83 -4.31 9.38 -4.92
C MET A 83 -4.09 9.11 -3.43
N PHE A 84 -5.16 8.85 -2.68
CA PHE A 84 -5.11 8.51 -1.26
C PHE A 84 -5.25 7.00 -1.08
N PRO A 85 -4.35 6.35 -0.33
CA PRO A 85 -4.41 4.91 -0.12
C PRO A 85 -5.54 4.57 0.86
N VAL A 86 -6.33 3.57 0.50
CA VAL A 86 -7.41 3.02 1.32
C VAL A 86 -6.94 1.70 1.92
N PHE A 87 -6.94 1.65 3.23
CA PHE A 87 -6.50 0.48 3.98
C PHE A 87 -7.66 -0.14 4.76
N VAL A 88 -7.44 -1.39 5.12
CA VAL A 88 -8.20 -2.09 6.15
C VAL A 88 -7.23 -2.56 7.24
N ASP A 89 -7.68 -2.54 8.49
CA ASP A 89 -6.95 -3.12 9.61
C ASP A 89 -7.43 -4.53 9.98
N GLU A 90 -6.91 -5.05 11.10
CA GLU A 90 -7.23 -6.40 11.58
C GLU A 90 -8.68 -6.51 12.09
N ASP A 91 -9.29 -5.40 12.51
CA ASP A 91 -10.67 -5.31 12.96
C ASP A 91 -11.66 -5.06 11.80
N SER A 92 -11.15 -5.08 10.56
CA SER A 92 -11.91 -4.79 9.34
C SER A 92 -12.42 -3.34 9.24
N GLU A 93 -11.82 -2.41 9.98
CA GLU A 93 -12.11 -0.99 9.83
C GLU A 93 -11.40 -0.44 8.59
N ILE A 94 -12.17 0.24 7.73
CA ILE A 94 -11.66 0.85 6.51
C ILE A 94 -11.36 2.32 6.78
N TYR A 95 -10.19 2.77 6.37
CA TYR A 95 -9.79 4.16 6.50
C TYR A 95 -8.82 4.56 5.40
N THR A 96 -8.64 5.88 5.25
CA THR A 96 -7.63 6.46 4.38
C THR A 96 -6.79 7.46 5.14
N TYR A 97 -5.58 7.71 4.65
CA TYR A 97 -4.72 8.76 5.15
C TYR A 97 -4.99 10.07 4.41
N THR A 98 -4.77 11.20 5.07
CA THR A 98 -4.98 12.54 4.48
C THR A 98 -3.85 13.00 3.56
N VAL A 99 -2.83 12.16 3.34
CA VAL A 99 -1.67 12.47 2.51
C VAL A 99 -1.73 11.60 1.25
N PRO A 100 -1.70 12.21 0.06
CA PRO A 100 -1.69 11.45 -1.18
C PRO A 100 -0.36 10.72 -1.36
N THR A 101 -0.38 9.70 -2.21
CA THR A 101 0.79 8.87 -2.50
C THR A 101 1.57 9.40 -3.70
N ARG A 102 2.87 9.11 -3.71
CA ARG A 102 3.76 9.40 -4.83
C ARG A 102 4.28 8.10 -5.39
N ALA A 103 4.44 8.03 -6.71
CA ALA A 103 5.08 6.90 -7.37
C ALA A 103 6.44 6.55 -6.70
N PRO A 104 6.77 5.26 -6.56
CA PRO A 104 8.12 4.86 -6.18
C PRO A 104 9.11 5.44 -7.20
N SER A 105 10.17 6.09 -6.71
CA SER A 105 11.24 6.59 -7.58
C SER A 105 11.93 5.40 -8.25
N ALA A 106 11.98 5.41 -9.59
CA ALA A 106 12.68 4.41 -10.41
C ALA A 106 14.19 4.41 -10.14
#